data_AF-A0AAP5N2K6-F1
#
_entry.id   AF-A0AAP5N2K6-F1
#
_cell.length_a   1.000
_cell.length_b   1.000
_cell.length_c   1.000
_cell.angle_alpha   90.00
_cell.angle_beta   90.00
_cell.angle_gamma   90.00
#
_symmetry.space_group_name_H-M   'P 1'
#
loop_
_entity.id
_entity.type
_entity.pdbx_description
1 polymer ?
#
loop_
_entity_poly.entity_id
_entity_poly.type
_entity_poly.pdbx_seq_one_letter_code
_entity_poly.pdbx_strand_id
1 'polypeptide(L)'
;MVWVGWPLARIVILFVAFAYIFIGIQVTMSHYRQNFHQKIMLVPVLSSPFYVLFAAAYALFNLQWYGWIFAFLMWIAAISGLIGFYYHFKGVGVRVGGYAGRNFLIGPPVIMPLMYSAMGVLGLLAYYWR
;
A
#
# COMPACT_ATOMS: atom_id res chain seq x y z
N MET A 1 -7.81 23.62 -3.77
CA MET A 1 -9.22 23.26 -3.54
C MET A 1 -9.55 23.57 -2.10
N VAL A 2 -10.73 24.09 -1.78
CA VAL A 2 -11.23 24.19 -0.40
C VAL A 2 -12.22 23.03 -0.22
N TRP A 3 -11.99 22.11 0.73
CA TRP A 3 -12.97 21.05 1.02
C TRP A 3 -14.30 21.71 1.40
N VAL A 4 -15.34 21.51 0.59
CA VAL A 4 -16.70 21.90 0.96
C VAL A 4 -17.37 20.66 1.58
N GLY A 5 -17.45 20.61 2.91
CA GLY A 5 -17.99 19.46 3.64
C GLY A 5 -17.17 18.18 3.48
N TRP A 6 -17.84 17.07 3.15
CA TRP A 6 -17.26 15.73 3.00
C TRP A 6 -17.44 15.21 1.56
N PRO A 7 -16.74 15.78 0.57
CA PRO A 7 -16.81 15.28 -0.79
C PRO A 7 -16.24 13.86 -0.85
N LEU A 8 -16.69 13.06 -1.83
CA LEU A 8 -16.29 11.66 -1.99
C LEU A 8 -14.76 11.50 -1.97
N ALA A 9 -14.02 12.37 -2.67
CA ALA A 9 -12.56 12.35 -2.69
C ALA A 9 -11.94 12.43 -1.28
N ARG A 10 -12.48 13.30 -0.41
CA ARG A 10 -12.03 13.45 0.98
C ARG A 10 -12.29 12.20 1.80
N ILE A 11 -13.46 11.58 1.62
CA ILE A 11 -13.83 10.33 2.29
C ILE A 11 -12.92 9.19 1.83
N VAL A 12 -12.67 9.07 0.52
CA VAL A 12 -11.80 8.05 -0.05
C VAL A 12 -10.36 8.20 0.44
N ILE A 13 -9.84 9.43 0.54
CA ILE A 13 -8.49 9.66 1.08
C ILE A 13 -8.40 9.21 2.55
N LEU A 14 -9.42 9.48 3.38
CA LEU A 14 -9.46 8.95 4.76
C LEU A 14 -9.58 7.43 4.80
N PHE A 15 -10.38 6.85 3.91
CA PHE A 15 -10.48 5.39 3.79
C PHE A 15 -9.12 4.78 3.43
N VAL A 16 -8.37 5.38 2.49
CA VAL A 16 -7.01 4.96 2.13
C VAL A 16 -6.07 5.05 3.34
N ALA A 17 -6.16 6.13 4.14
CA ALA A 17 -5.40 6.24 5.38
C ALA A 17 -5.71 5.08 6.33
N PHE A 18 -7.00 4.81 6.57
CA PHE A 18 -7.44 3.71 7.42
C PHE A 18 -6.99 2.35 6.90
N ALA A 19 -7.13 2.10 5.59
CA ALA A 19 -6.69 0.86 4.96
C ALA A 19 -5.18 0.62 5.14
N TYR A 20 -4.34 1.65 4.98
CA TYR A 20 -2.89 1.52 5.19
C TYR A 20 -2.49 1.28 6.66
N ILE A 21 -3.35 1.57 7.64
CA ILE A 21 -3.11 1.13 9.03
C ILE A 21 -3.14 -0.40 9.10
N PHE A 22 -4.24 -1.02 8.63
CA PHE A 22 -4.40 -2.48 8.68
C PHE A 22 -3.43 -3.21 7.75
N ILE A 23 -3.22 -2.68 6.54
CA ILE A 23 -2.24 -3.23 5.60
C ILE A 23 -0.84 -3.15 6.21
N GLY A 24 -0.47 -2.01 6.82
CA GLY A 24 0.82 -1.83 7.48
C GLY A 24 1.04 -2.84 8.60
N ILE A 25 0.05 -3.03 9.48
CA ILE A 25 0.10 -4.05 10.54
C ILE A 25 0.26 -5.46 9.93
N GLN A 26 -0.57 -5.82 8.95
CA GLN A 26 -0.55 -7.15 8.33
C GLN A 26 0.78 -7.45 7.63
N VAL A 27 1.32 -6.47 6.88
CA VAL A 27 2.62 -6.59 6.20
C VAL A 27 3.74 -6.73 7.22
N THR A 28 3.71 -5.94 8.29
CA THR A 28 4.73 -6.00 9.36
C THR A 28 4.77 -7.38 10.01
N MET A 29 3.61 -7.91 10.43
CA MET A 29 3.53 -9.26 11.02
C MET A 29 3.98 -10.34 10.03
N SER A 30 3.54 -10.24 8.76
CA SER A 30 3.87 -11.23 7.73
C SER A 30 5.35 -11.27 7.38
N HIS A 31 6.00 -10.11 7.30
CA HIS A 31 7.43 -10.00 7.00
C HIS A 31 8.31 -10.31 8.22
N TYR A 32 7.86 -9.95 9.42
CA TYR A 32 8.49 -10.34 10.68
C TYR A 32 8.49 -11.87 10.84
N ARG A 33 7.40 -12.57 10.49
CA ARG A 33 7.35 -14.05 10.45
C ARG A 33 8.40 -14.67 9.51
N GLN A 34 8.95 -13.90 8.58
CA GLN A 34 10.04 -14.32 7.69
C GLN A 34 11.38 -13.70 8.08
N ASN A 35 11.49 -13.15 9.30
CA ASN A 35 12.66 -12.49 9.87
C ASN A 35 13.25 -11.40 8.98
N PHE A 36 12.42 -10.74 8.15
CA PHE A 36 12.89 -9.72 7.19
C PHE A 36 14.12 -10.17 6.38
N HIS A 37 14.14 -11.43 5.93
CA HIS A 37 15.33 -12.04 5.33
C HIS A 37 15.89 -11.30 4.10
N GLN A 38 15.09 -10.42 3.47
CA GLN A 38 15.54 -9.45 2.48
C GLN A 38 15.24 -8.04 2.96
N LYS A 39 16.22 -7.12 2.85
CA LYS A 39 16.06 -5.70 3.24
C LYS A 39 14.87 -5.02 2.55
N ILE A 40 14.57 -5.41 1.31
CA ILE A 40 13.45 -4.83 0.55
C ILE A 40 12.09 -5.07 1.24
N MET A 41 11.97 -6.09 2.10
CA MET A 41 10.76 -6.37 2.88
C MET A 41 10.43 -5.24 3.88
N LEU A 42 11.42 -4.41 4.24
CA LEU A 42 11.20 -3.26 5.12
C LEU A 42 10.53 -2.08 4.41
N VAL A 43 10.64 -2.00 3.07
CA VAL A 43 10.07 -0.87 2.29
C VAL A 43 8.59 -0.65 2.61
N PRO A 44 7.68 -1.63 2.43
CA PRO A 44 6.26 -1.41 2.70
C PRO A 44 5.93 -1.21 4.18
N VAL A 45 6.78 -1.67 5.11
CA VAL A 45 6.61 -1.47 6.56
C VAL A 45 6.91 -0.03 6.93
N LEU A 46 8.02 0.52 6.41
CA LEU A 46 8.44 1.88 6.73
C LEU A 46 7.63 2.93 5.98
N SER A 47 7.18 2.64 4.75
CA SER A 47 6.41 3.61 3.96
C SER A 47 4.95 3.72 4.39
N SER A 48 4.33 2.64 4.90
CA SER A 48 2.90 2.64 5.28
C SER A 48 2.53 3.72 6.31
N PRO A 49 3.30 3.95 7.39
CA PRO A 49 3.03 5.05 8.34
C PRO A 49 3.00 6.44 7.68
N PHE A 50 3.87 6.71 6.71
CA PHE A 50 3.86 7.98 5.98
C PHE A 50 2.61 8.13 5.12
N TYR A 51 2.13 7.04 4.53
CA TYR A 51 0.89 7.05 3.74
C TYR A 51 -0.30 7.42 4.61
N VAL A 52 -0.41 6.80 5.79
CA VAL A 52 -1.45 7.11 6.78
C VAL A 52 -1.37 8.58 7.18
N LEU A 53 -0.18 9.06 7.56
CA LEU A 53 0.04 10.41 8.04
C LEU A 53 -0.37 11.46 7.00
N PHE A 54 0.13 11.35 5.77
CA PHE A 54 -0.11 12.36 4.74
C PHE A 54 -1.50 12.27 4.12
N ALA A 55 -2.11 11.08 4.05
CA ALA A 55 -3.51 10.96 3.67
C ALA A 55 -4.44 11.62 4.71
N ALA A 56 -4.24 11.33 6.00
CA ALA A 56 -5.00 11.96 7.08
C ALA A 56 -4.78 13.49 7.11
N ALA A 57 -3.54 13.95 7.02
CA ALA A 57 -3.22 15.38 7.01
C ALA A 57 -3.86 16.11 5.82
N TYR A 58 -3.80 15.52 4.62
CA TYR A 58 -4.43 16.12 3.44
C TYR A 58 -5.95 16.19 3.58
N ALA A 59 -6.59 15.12 4.07
CA ALA A 59 -8.03 15.10 4.30
C ALA A 59 -8.49 16.06 5.41
N LEU A 60 -7.69 16.28 6.46
CA LEU A 60 -8.06 17.15 7.58
C LEU A 60 -7.78 18.63 7.32
N PHE A 61 -6.58 18.95 6.84
CA PHE A 61 -6.10 20.34 6.75
C PHE A 61 -6.19 20.93 5.35
N ASN A 62 -6.37 20.10 4.32
CA ASN A 62 -6.56 20.55 2.93
C ASN A 62 -5.46 21.48 2.37
N LEU A 63 -4.25 21.39 2.90
CA LEU A 63 -3.15 22.20 2.39
C LEU A 63 -2.64 21.58 1.09
N GLN A 64 -2.38 22.42 0.10
CA GLN A 64 -1.98 21.98 -1.24
C GLN A 64 -0.71 21.12 -1.21
N TRP A 65 0.26 21.48 -0.37
CA TRP A 65 1.51 20.75 -0.23
C TRP A 65 1.32 19.36 0.43
N TYR A 66 0.35 19.18 1.34
CA TYR A 66 -0.03 17.84 1.81
C TYR A 66 -0.56 16.99 0.66
N GLY A 67 -1.36 17.58 -0.23
CA GLY A 67 -1.87 16.90 -1.43
C GLY A 67 -0.77 16.45 -2.38
N TRP A 68 0.25 17.28 -2.60
CA TRP A 68 1.41 16.92 -3.42
C TRP A 68 2.21 15.75 -2.83
N ILE A 69 2.48 15.79 -1.52
CA ILE A 69 3.21 14.72 -0.85
C ILE A 69 2.36 13.44 -0.83
N PHE A 70 1.06 13.55 -0.53
CA PHE A 70 0.12 12.43 -0.61
C PHE A 70 0.17 11.77 -1.99
N ALA A 71 0.00 12.54 -3.08
CA ALA A 71 0.01 12.00 -4.44
C ALA A 71 1.36 11.32 -4.77
N PHE A 72 2.48 11.93 -4.39
CA PHE A 72 3.81 11.33 -4.55
C PHE A 72 3.94 9.99 -3.80
N LEU A 73 3.50 9.94 -2.54
CA LEU A 73 3.52 8.73 -1.73
C LEU A 73 2.59 7.64 -2.28
N MET A 74 1.43 8.00 -2.83
CA MET A 74 0.52 7.05 -3.46
C MET A 74 1.11 6.42 -4.74
N TRP A 75 1.88 7.18 -5.52
CA TRP A 75 2.68 6.63 -6.63
C TRP A 75 3.74 5.64 -6.12
N ILE A 76 4.47 6.00 -5.06
CA ILE A 76 5.42 5.06 -4.42
C ILE A 76 4.69 3.79 -3.98
N ALA A 77 3.51 3.92 -3.37
CA ALA A 77 2.74 2.78 -2.89
C ALA A 77 2.31 1.85 -4.04
N ALA A 78 1.80 2.44 -5.13
CA ALA A 78 1.40 1.72 -6.34
C ALA A 78 2.58 0.92 -6.92
N ILE A 79 3.73 1.57 -7.13
CA ILE A 79 4.93 0.96 -7.70
C ILE A 79 5.53 -0.09 -6.74
N SER A 80 5.63 0.22 -5.45
CA SER A 80 6.20 -0.70 -4.45
C SER A 80 5.37 -1.97 -4.30
N GLY A 81 4.04 -1.86 -4.39
CA GLY A 81 3.15 -3.02 -4.41
C GLY A 81 3.40 -3.91 -5.63
N LEU A 82 3.59 -3.34 -6.83
CA LEU A 82 3.91 -4.11 -8.03
C LEU A 82 5.29 -4.80 -7.94
N ILE A 83 6.28 -4.11 -7.38
CA ILE A 83 7.60 -4.70 -7.11
C ILE A 83 7.47 -5.86 -6.12
N GLY A 84 6.71 -5.66 -5.03
CA GLY A 84 6.41 -6.70 -4.05
C GLY A 84 5.71 -7.91 -4.67
N PHE A 85 4.76 -7.68 -5.58
CA PHE A 85 4.08 -8.74 -6.32
C PHE A 85 5.07 -9.59 -7.12
N TYR A 86 5.98 -8.96 -7.86
CA TYR A 86 7.02 -9.70 -8.59
C TYR A 86 7.85 -10.60 -7.66
N TYR A 87 8.32 -10.09 -6.52
CA TYR A 87 9.10 -10.90 -5.57
C TYR A 87 8.28 -12.03 -4.94
N HIS A 88 7.02 -11.76 -4.59
CA HIS A 88 6.14 -12.77 -4.00
C HIS A 88 5.81 -13.87 -5.02
N PHE A 89 5.50 -13.49 -6.25
CA PHE A 89 5.23 -14.42 -7.35
C PHE A 89 6.46 -15.29 -7.64
N LYS A 90 7.65 -14.68 -7.81
CA LYS A 90 8.91 -15.41 -7.97
C LYS A 90 9.18 -16.34 -6.77
N GLY A 91 8.87 -15.88 -5.55
CA GLY A 91 9.01 -16.65 -4.31
C GLY A 91 8.09 -17.87 -4.22
N VAL A 92 6.96 -17.89 -4.93
CA VAL A 92 6.14 -19.11 -5.07
C VAL A 92 6.87 -20.13 -5.94
N GLY A 93 7.44 -19.70 -7.07
CA GLY A 93 8.09 -20.57 -8.06
C GLY A 93 9.35 -21.29 -7.57
N VAL A 94 10.04 -20.78 -6.55
CA VAL A 94 11.24 -21.42 -5.98
C VAL A 94 10.92 -22.59 -5.03
N ARG A 95 9.65 -22.77 -4.64
CA ARG A 95 9.26 -23.88 -3.76
C ARG A 95 9.21 -25.20 -4.52
N VAL A 96 9.34 -26.32 -3.80
CA VAL A 96 9.21 -27.66 -4.40
C VAL A 96 7.85 -27.81 -5.10
N GLY A 97 7.89 -28.20 -6.37
CA GLY A 97 6.72 -28.27 -7.25
C GLY A 97 6.31 -26.93 -7.90
N GLY A 98 7.16 -25.91 -7.83
CA GLY A 98 7.02 -24.65 -8.58
C GLY A 98 5.70 -23.92 -8.31
N TYR A 99 5.00 -23.56 -9.37
CA TYR A 99 3.72 -22.83 -9.31
C TYR A 99 2.49 -23.74 -9.06
N ALA A 100 2.67 -24.90 -8.42
CA ALA A 100 1.53 -25.71 -7.99
C ALA A 100 0.60 -24.87 -7.07
N GLY A 101 -0.72 -25.02 -7.22
CA GLY A 101 -1.71 -24.21 -6.50
C GLY A 101 -1.51 -24.16 -4.98
N ARG A 102 -1.10 -25.28 -4.37
CA ARG A 102 -0.76 -25.35 -2.93
C ARG A 102 0.30 -24.32 -2.51
N ASN A 103 1.26 -24.02 -3.39
CA ASN A 103 2.36 -23.09 -3.08
C ASN A 103 1.89 -21.63 -3.08
N PHE A 104 0.78 -21.29 -3.73
CA PHE A 104 0.14 -19.98 -3.57
C PHE A 104 -0.61 -19.85 -2.23
N LEU A 105 -1.06 -20.97 -1.64
CA LEU A 105 -1.75 -20.98 -0.35
C LEU A 105 -0.78 -20.92 0.84
N ILE A 106 0.34 -21.64 0.76
CA ILE A 106 1.34 -21.72 1.85
C ILE A 106 2.56 -20.80 1.64
N GLY A 107 2.71 -20.26 0.44
CA GLY A 107 3.85 -19.43 0.04
C GLY A 107 3.71 -17.95 0.39
N PRO A 108 4.59 -17.10 -0.15
CA PRO A 108 4.44 -15.66 -0.05
C PRO A 108 3.06 -15.23 -0.61
N PRO A 109 2.29 -14.42 0.12
CA PRO A 109 0.94 -14.05 -0.32
C PRO A 109 1.03 -13.09 -1.51
N VAL A 110 0.70 -13.54 -2.72
CA VAL A 110 0.82 -12.73 -3.95
C VAL A 110 -0.25 -11.62 -4.04
N ILE A 111 -1.38 -11.80 -3.35
CA ILE A 111 -2.51 -10.88 -3.41
C ILE A 111 -2.29 -9.64 -2.51
N MET A 112 -1.62 -9.79 -1.36
CA MET A 112 -1.34 -8.66 -0.45
C MET A 112 -0.58 -7.48 -1.11
N PRO A 113 0.53 -7.69 -1.85
CA PRO A 113 1.22 -6.60 -2.51
C PRO A 113 0.39 -5.94 -3.62
N LEU A 114 -0.53 -6.67 -4.27
CA LEU A 114 -1.49 -6.08 -5.21
C LEU A 114 -2.52 -5.20 -4.48
N MET A 115 -3.00 -5.61 -3.30
CA MET A 115 -3.87 -4.79 -2.46
C MET A 115 -3.17 -3.50 -1.99
N TYR A 116 -1.87 -3.62 -1.65
CA TYR A 116 -1.02 -2.48 -1.33
C TYR A 116 -0.94 -1.49 -2.51
N SER A 117 -0.78 -2.01 -3.73
CA SER A 117 -0.76 -1.19 -4.96
C SER A 117 -2.12 -0.55 -5.25
N ALA A 118 -3.20 -1.33 -5.13
CA ALA A 118 -4.56 -0.90 -5.41
C ALA A 118 -5.01 0.26 -4.49
N MET A 119 -4.62 0.25 -3.21
CA MET A 119 -4.91 1.39 -2.32
C MET A 119 -4.16 2.66 -2.74
N GLY A 120 -2.95 2.53 -3.26
CA GLY A 120 -2.18 3.65 -3.80
C GLY A 120 -2.88 4.23 -5.04
N VAL A 121 -3.29 3.37 -5.96
CA VAL A 121 -4.07 3.76 -7.15
C VAL A 121 -5.40 4.41 -6.74
N LEU A 122 -6.12 3.87 -5.75
CA LEU A 122 -7.36 4.48 -5.25
C LEU A 122 -7.12 5.88 -4.69
N GLY A 123 -6.02 6.09 -3.96
CA GLY A 123 -5.61 7.41 -3.48
C GLY A 123 -5.28 8.39 -4.62
N LEU A 124 -4.58 7.93 -5.67
CA LEU A 124 -4.31 8.73 -6.86
C LEU A 124 -5.60 9.08 -7.61
N LEU A 125 -6.51 8.12 -7.78
CA LEU A 125 -7.82 8.36 -8.36
C LEU A 125 -8.54 9.45 -7.57
N ALA A 126 -8.65 9.35 -6.25
CA ALA A 126 -9.28 10.40 -5.44
C ALA A 126 -8.61 11.78 -5.54
N TYR A 127 -7.28 11.82 -5.72
CA TYR A 127 -6.55 13.09 -5.87
C TYR A 127 -6.72 13.75 -7.25
N TYR A 128 -6.75 12.94 -8.32
CA TYR A 128 -6.89 13.40 -9.69
C TYR A 128 -8.34 13.43 -10.19
N TRP A 129 -9.27 12.83 -9.45
CA TRP A 129 -10.70 12.90 -9.71
C TRP A 129 -11.18 14.33 -9.49
N ARG A 130 -11.27 15.06 -10.59
CA ARG A 130 -11.63 16.48 -10.67
C ARG A 130 -12.64 16.65 -11.78
#